data_AF-A0A537YS95-F1
#
_entry.id   AF-A0A537YS95-F1
#
_cell.length_a   1.000
_cell.length_b   1.000
_cell.length_c   1.000
_cell.angle_alpha   90.00
_cell.angle_beta   90.00
_cell.angle_gamma   90.00
#
_symmetry.space_group_name_H-M   'P 1'
#
loop_
_entity.id
_entity.type
_entity.pdbx_description
1 polymer ?
#
loop_
_entity_poly.entity_id
_entity_poly.type
_entity_poly.pdbx_seq_one_letter_code
_entity_poly.pdbx_strand_id
1 'polypeptide(L)'
;MPNIDLNAIEESPLVKELAEIGKGEKSLPKSDAKRHHFIPQLTLSRFATGDERLFQLDTGTGKPQRTSVYAAASRRRFYTFEDEDGKKNNDVEAYFSLVESHAAPALLRMDETGELSDIDRATIAFFLSLLWARTPGARSATEQLGLQANTLLMASHWGDPNTFMRMYRQWEAEGGDGTRLSDEEAEELREKTLREFQDGTMGFEDPGGGNTMALLLEVALQQAGIIFGSMGWALMRSDETEFISSDRGLAIFDPTPKYPWSSHAMASSPNAQTTIPISASSCLLLVPTGEPSFEAGEVSRHNVMQANLRAYGWAERFIYGSSQEAVVAVRRAARRKPQDVARPKPHRPVILVESDPEDTRLADAHRKRGWPPYLQAPGEDGKPQRFDYMVLGEDGDPVTVGVTTTELARERGMKAAGLSPNAFDGETHTRSVPLRDVKGARSRP
;
A
#
# COMPACT_ATOMS: atom_id res chain seq x y z
N MET A 1 32.88 -5.63 9.94
CA MET A 1 31.49 -5.46 10.43
C MET A 1 30.79 -6.78 10.13
N PRO A 2 29.98 -7.36 11.03
CA PRO A 2 29.46 -8.69 10.78
C PRO A 2 28.49 -8.62 9.60
N ASN A 3 28.78 -9.40 8.55
CA ASN A 3 27.78 -9.71 7.52
C ASN A 3 26.62 -10.41 8.22
N ILE A 4 25.39 -9.94 7.98
CA ILE A 4 24.20 -10.72 8.35
C ILE A 4 24.26 -12.07 7.64
N ASP A 5 23.91 -13.15 8.33
CA ASP A 5 23.78 -14.44 7.67
C ASP A 5 22.48 -14.47 6.84
N LEU A 6 22.62 -14.37 5.51
CA LEU A 6 21.47 -14.46 4.61
C LEU A 6 20.79 -15.84 4.68
N ASN A 7 21.50 -16.89 5.09
CA ASN A 7 20.90 -18.21 5.32
C ASN A 7 19.94 -18.18 6.52
N ALA A 8 20.02 -17.18 7.42
CA ALA A 8 19.13 -17.06 8.56
C ALA A 8 17.64 -16.94 8.16
N ILE A 9 17.34 -16.42 6.96
CA ILE A 9 15.99 -16.44 6.40
C ILE A 9 15.54 -17.88 6.19
N GLU A 10 16.35 -18.70 5.51
CA GLU A 10 16.04 -20.11 5.25
C GLU A 10 16.07 -20.95 6.54
N GLU A 11 16.87 -20.56 7.51
CA GLU A 11 16.96 -21.23 8.80
C GLU A 11 15.82 -20.88 9.76
N SER A 12 15.13 -19.75 9.53
CA SER A 12 13.99 -19.29 10.33
C SER A 12 12.92 -20.38 10.45
N PRO A 13 12.49 -20.74 11.67
CA PRO A 13 11.42 -21.72 11.87
C PRO A 13 10.13 -21.37 11.14
N LEU A 14 9.79 -20.07 11.10
CA LEU A 14 8.63 -19.58 10.37
C LEU A 14 8.75 -19.83 8.87
N VAL A 15 9.89 -19.45 8.27
CA VAL A 15 10.11 -19.59 6.82
C VAL A 15 10.12 -21.07 6.42
N LYS A 16 10.74 -21.94 7.23
CA LYS A 16 10.70 -23.39 7.02
C LYS A 16 9.28 -23.92 7.00
N GLU A 17 8.46 -23.57 8.00
CA GLU A 17 7.08 -24.03 8.06
C GLU A 17 6.22 -23.47 6.92
N LEU A 18 6.42 -22.20 6.54
CA LEU A 18 5.75 -21.62 5.36
C LEU A 18 6.17 -22.33 4.07
N ALA A 19 7.44 -22.73 3.93
CA ALA A 19 7.91 -23.49 2.78
C ALA A 19 7.31 -24.90 2.73
N GLU A 20 7.22 -25.59 3.87
CA GLU A 20 6.54 -26.89 3.99
C GLU A 20 5.04 -26.78 3.62
N ILE A 21 4.37 -25.70 4.05
CA ILE A 21 2.98 -25.40 3.66
C ILE A 21 2.87 -25.15 2.15
N GLY A 22 3.76 -24.33 1.58
CA GLY A 22 3.78 -24.04 0.15
C GLY A 22 4.04 -25.28 -0.73
N LYS A 23 4.79 -26.26 -0.21
CA LYS A 23 5.01 -27.57 -0.85
C LYS A 23 3.87 -28.58 -0.64
N GLY A 24 2.90 -28.26 0.22
CA GLY A 24 1.82 -29.18 0.60
C GLY A 24 2.26 -30.29 1.58
N GLU A 25 3.43 -30.18 2.18
CA GLU A 25 3.96 -31.11 3.19
C GLU A 25 3.30 -30.89 4.57
N LYS A 26 2.87 -29.64 4.83
CA LYS A 26 2.02 -29.27 5.97
C LYS A 26 0.78 -28.51 5.51
N SER A 27 -0.29 -28.61 6.30
CA SER A 27 -1.47 -27.78 6.14
C SER A 27 -1.33 -26.50 6.98
N LEU A 28 -1.83 -25.37 6.46
CA LEU A 28 -2.07 -24.19 7.29
C LEU A 28 -2.91 -24.59 8.52
N PRO A 29 -2.65 -24.05 9.73
CA PRO A 29 -3.52 -24.28 10.87
C PRO A 29 -4.96 -23.87 10.54
N LYS A 30 -5.93 -24.46 11.24
CA LYS A 30 -7.33 -24.04 11.11
C LYS A 30 -7.63 -22.95 12.14
N SER A 31 -8.40 -21.94 11.73
CA SER A 31 -8.92 -20.91 12.64
C SER A 31 -10.43 -20.79 12.54
N ASP A 32 -11.12 -21.02 13.66
CA ASP A 32 -12.56 -20.75 13.83
C ASP A 32 -12.79 -19.42 14.57
N ALA A 33 -11.75 -18.60 14.71
CA ALA A 33 -11.86 -17.31 15.38
C ALA A 33 -12.90 -16.44 14.65
N LYS A 34 -13.73 -15.77 15.45
CA LYS A 34 -14.75 -14.82 14.94
C LYS A 34 -14.32 -13.38 15.15
N ARG A 35 -13.34 -13.16 16.03
CA ARG A 35 -12.81 -11.84 16.38
C ARG A 35 -11.38 -11.85 15.90
N HIS A 36 -11.08 -11.00 14.94
CA HIS A 36 -9.77 -10.91 14.32
C HIS A 36 -9.11 -9.63 14.79
N HIS A 37 -7.88 -9.78 15.24
CA HIS A 37 -7.08 -8.68 15.75
C HIS A 37 -6.30 -8.04 14.60
N PHE A 38 -6.32 -6.72 14.52
CA PHE A 38 -5.41 -5.97 13.67
C PHE A 38 -4.12 -5.63 14.41
N ILE A 39 -4.16 -5.44 15.73
CA ILE A 39 -2.96 -5.50 16.57
C ILE A 39 -2.96 -6.81 17.36
N PRO A 40 -1.96 -7.69 17.19
CA PRO A 40 -1.86 -8.97 17.87
C PRO A 40 -2.02 -8.87 19.39
N GLN A 41 -2.70 -9.86 19.96
CA GLN A 41 -2.84 -9.95 21.43
C GLN A 41 -1.47 -10.11 22.10
N LEU A 42 -0.51 -10.79 21.45
CA LEU A 42 0.87 -10.94 21.95
C LEU A 42 1.59 -9.60 22.16
N THR A 43 1.23 -8.57 21.39
CA THR A 43 1.79 -7.21 21.54
C THR A 43 0.99 -6.41 22.55
N LEU A 44 -0.35 -6.45 22.46
CA LEU A 44 -1.24 -5.72 23.37
C LEU A 44 -1.10 -6.15 24.84
N SER A 45 -0.86 -7.43 25.10
CA SER A 45 -0.64 -7.96 26.44
C SER A 45 0.56 -7.31 27.14
N ARG A 46 1.54 -6.81 26.37
CA ARG A 46 2.73 -6.13 26.89
C ARG A 46 2.50 -4.67 27.28
N PHE A 47 1.27 -4.19 27.07
CA PHE A 47 0.72 -2.94 27.59
C PHE A 47 -0.39 -3.19 28.61
N ALA A 48 -0.65 -4.45 28.97
CA ALA A 48 -1.72 -4.78 29.92
C ALA A 48 -1.19 -4.77 31.36
N THR A 49 -2.07 -4.39 32.29
CA THR A 49 -1.89 -4.60 33.73
C THR A 49 -2.28 -6.03 34.11
N GLY A 50 -2.00 -6.44 35.35
CA GLY A 50 -2.16 -7.83 35.84
C GLY A 50 -3.56 -8.46 35.75
N ASP A 51 -4.57 -7.75 35.26
CA ASP A 51 -5.91 -8.25 34.95
C ASP A 51 -6.21 -8.39 33.44
N GLU A 52 -5.17 -8.47 32.60
CA GLU A 52 -5.24 -8.52 31.13
C GLU A 52 -6.02 -7.35 30.51
N ARG A 53 -5.98 -6.20 31.20
CA ARG A 53 -6.60 -4.95 30.74
C ARG A 53 -5.56 -3.89 30.48
N LEU A 54 -5.87 -3.06 29.51
CA LEU A 54 -5.10 -1.87 29.15
C LEU A 54 -6.04 -0.67 29.07
N PHE A 55 -5.45 0.52 29.01
CA PHE A 55 -6.20 1.75 28.76
C PHE A 55 -6.20 2.05 27.27
N GLN A 56 -7.39 2.21 26.70
CA GLN A 56 -7.56 2.74 25.36
C GLN A 56 -8.11 4.16 25.43
N LEU A 57 -7.60 5.06 24.59
CA LEU A 57 -8.13 6.41 24.44
C LEU A 57 -8.59 6.62 23.01
N ASP A 58 -9.84 7.05 22.85
CA ASP A 58 -10.39 7.47 21.57
C ASP A 58 -9.78 8.84 21.19
N THR A 59 -9.03 8.88 20.11
CA THR A 59 -8.30 10.08 19.66
C THR A 59 -9.22 11.19 19.20
N GLY A 60 -10.43 10.88 18.74
CA GLY A 60 -11.47 11.87 18.43
C GLY A 60 -12.04 12.51 19.70
N THR A 61 -12.63 11.70 20.57
CA THR A 61 -13.36 12.22 21.75
C THR A 61 -12.45 12.58 22.94
N GLY A 62 -11.34 11.88 23.10
CA GLY A 62 -10.41 12.03 24.22
C GLY A 62 -10.76 11.31 25.48
N LYS A 63 -11.78 10.47 25.44
CA LYS A 63 -12.22 9.70 26.59
C LYS A 63 -11.33 8.46 26.73
N PRO A 64 -10.57 8.32 27.82
CA PRO A 64 -9.91 7.07 28.13
C PRO A 64 -10.92 6.07 28.71
N GLN A 65 -10.72 4.79 28.43
CA GLN A 65 -11.48 3.70 29.02
C GLN A 65 -10.61 2.45 29.18
N ARG A 66 -10.89 1.64 30.19
CA ARG A 66 -10.25 0.32 30.33
C ARG A 66 -10.91 -0.66 29.38
N THR A 67 -10.09 -1.50 28.73
CA THR A 67 -10.55 -2.58 27.85
C THR A 67 -9.69 -3.82 28.07
N SER A 68 -10.22 -5.01 27.80
CA SER A 68 -9.41 -6.22 27.78
C SER A 68 -8.55 -6.28 26.52
N VAL A 69 -7.41 -6.97 26.63
CA VAL A 69 -6.56 -7.35 25.47
C VAL A 69 -7.39 -8.08 24.41
N TYR A 70 -8.27 -8.98 24.85
CA TYR A 70 -9.18 -9.72 23.97
C TYR A 70 -10.08 -8.82 23.12
N ALA A 71 -10.56 -7.69 23.66
CA ALA A 71 -11.49 -6.81 22.96
C ALA A 71 -10.79 -5.69 22.18
N ALA A 72 -9.61 -5.25 22.64
CA ALA A 72 -8.85 -4.19 22.01
C ALA A 72 -8.43 -4.56 20.58
N ALA A 73 -8.25 -3.53 19.75
CA ALA A 73 -7.71 -3.64 18.40
C ALA A 73 -8.28 -4.78 17.52
N SER A 74 -9.59 -5.04 17.59
CA SER A 74 -10.20 -6.17 16.90
C SER A 74 -11.54 -5.84 16.27
N ARG A 75 -11.91 -6.59 15.23
CA ARG A 75 -13.21 -6.54 14.56
C ARG A 75 -13.74 -7.95 14.35
N ARG A 76 -15.07 -8.09 14.29
CA ARG A 76 -15.68 -9.40 14.05
C ARG A 76 -15.52 -9.77 12.58
N ARG A 77 -14.95 -10.95 12.29
CA ARG A 77 -14.81 -11.54 10.94
C ARG A 77 -14.13 -10.62 9.93
N PHE A 78 -13.12 -9.86 10.36
CA PHE A 78 -12.49 -8.84 9.53
C PHE A 78 -11.66 -9.41 8.37
N TYR A 79 -11.14 -10.63 8.55
CA TYR A 79 -10.39 -11.40 7.53
C TYR A 79 -11.14 -12.68 7.13
N THR A 80 -12.46 -12.72 7.33
CA THR A 80 -13.26 -13.83 6.83
C THR A 80 -13.74 -13.47 5.44
N PHE A 81 -13.41 -14.30 4.46
CA PHE A 81 -13.89 -14.18 3.09
C PHE A 81 -14.90 -15.29 2.81
N GLU A 82 -15.78 -15.09 1.83
CA GLU A 82 -16.73 -16.10 1.38
C GLU A 82 -16.32 -16.51 -0.04
N ASP A 83 -16.31 -17.82 -0.32
CA ASP A 83 -16.12 -18.33 -1.67
C ASP A 83 -17.43 -18.25 -2.49
N GLU A 84 -17.38 -18.67 -3.75
CA GLU A 84 -18.55 -18.65 -4.66
C GLU A 84 -19.74 -19.45 -4.13
N ASP A 85 -19.50 -20.45 -3.28
CA ASP A 85 -20.53 -21.28 -2.63
C ASP A 85 -21.03 -20.68 -1.30
N GLY A 86 -20.54 -19.50 -0.92
CA GLY A 86 -20.88 -18.82 0.34
C GLY A 86 -20.23 -19.44 1.59
N LYS A 87 -19.25 -20.33 1.41
CA LYS A 87 -18.52 -20.94 2.53
C LYS A 87 -17.44 -19.98 3.01
N LYS A 88 -17.36 -19.88 4.34
CA LYS A 88 -16.41 -18.99 5.02
C LYS A 88 -15.01 -19.57 5.00
N ASN A 89 -14.08 -18.75 4.55
CA ASN A 89 -12.65 -18.96 4.59
C ASN A 89 -12.03 -18.05 5.67
N ASN A 90 -11.26 -18.65 6.59
CA ASN A 90 -10.56 -17.98 7.68
C ASN A 90 -9.02 -18.16 7.58
N ASP A 91 -8.51 -18.50 6.40
CA ASP A 91 -7.10 -18.83 6.18
C ASP A 91 -6.19 -17.65 6.48
N VAL A 92 -6.62 -16.41 6.20
CA VAL A 92 -5.84 -15.21 6.55
C VAL A 92 -5.64 -15.07 8.07
N GLU A 93 -6.68 -15.36 8.87
CA GLU A 93 -6.55 -15.36 10.33
C GLU A 93 -5.66 -16.50 10.82
N ALA A 94 -5.78 -17.69 10.23
CA ALA A 94 -4.90 -18.81 10.54
C ALA A 94 -3.43 -18.51 10.20
N TYR A 95 -3.19 -17.85 9.08
CA TYR A 95 -1.88 -17.41 8.63
C TYR A 95 -1.27 -16.39 9.60
N PHE A 96 -2.04 -15.39 10.05
CA PHE A 96 -1.56 -14.46 11.08
C PHE A 96 -1.24 -15.17 12.39
N SER A 97 -2.09 -16.10 12.84
CA SER A 97 -1.84 -16.90 14.05
C SER A 97 -0.53 -17.70 13.95
N LEU A 98 -0.26 -18.31 12.78
CA LEU A 98 1.00 -19.02 12.54
C LEU A 98 2.20 -18.08 12.71
N VAL A 99 2.21 -16.96 12.01
CA VAL A 99 3.31 -15.97 12.09
C VAL A 99 3.50 -15.46 13.52
N GLU A 100 2.39 -15.16 14.21
CA GLU A 100 2.39 -14.70 15.60
C GLU A 100 2.99 -15.73 16.56
N SER A 101 2.70 -17.01 16.36
CA SER A 101 3.22 -18.08 17.23
C SER A 101 4.75 -18.23 17.15
N HIS A 102 5.34 -17.97 15.99
CA HIS A 102 6.79 -17.92 15.80
C HIS A 102 7.40 -16.58 16.28
N ALA A 103 6.71 -15.47 16.04
CA ALA A 103 7.22 -14.14 16.39
C ALA A 103 7.23 -13.87 17.90
N ALA A 104 6.24 -14.38 18.64
CA ALA A 104 6.13 -14.15 20.08
C ALA A 104 7.41 -14.49 20.88
N PRO A 105 7.99 -15.70 20.77
CA PRO A 105 9.22 -16.02 21.50
C PRO A 105 10.44 -15.22 21.02
N ALA A 106 10.53 -14.86 19.74
CA ALA A 106 11.63 -14.04 19.21
C ALA A 106 11.58 -12.59 19.73
N LEU A 107 10.39 -11.99 19.72
CA LEU A 107 10.16 -10.64 20.27
C LEU A 107 10.44 -10.60 21.77
N LEU A 108 10.03 -11.62 22.51
CA LEU A 108 10.28 -11.70 23.95
C LEU A 108 11.78 -11.77 24.25
N ARG A 109 12.51 -12.67 23.57
CA ARG A 109 13.97 -12.77 23.71
C ARG A 109 14.66 -11.43 23.42
N MET A 110 14.36 -10.83 22.27
CA MET A 110 14.96 -9.54 21.88
C MET A 110 14.72 -8.47 22.95
N ASP A 111 13.50 -8.40 23.48
CA ASP A 111 13.15 -7.38 24.46
C ASP A 111 13.74 -7.61 25.85
N GLU A 112 13.87 -8.87 26.29
CA GLU A 112 14.45 -9.21 27.58
C GLU A 112 15.98 -9.13 27.58
N THR A 113 16.64 -9.62 26.53
CA THR A 113 18.12 -9.70 26.49
C THR A 113 18.75 -8.44 25.90
N GLY A 114 18.04 -7.75 24.99
CA GLY A 114 18.64 -6.65 24.22
C GLY A 114 19.60 -7.13 23.15
N GLU A 115 19.46 -8.38 22.74
CA GLU A 115 20.23 -9.01 21.68
C GLU A 115 19.27 -9.47 20.58
N LEU A 116 19.74 -9.44 19.34
CA LEU A 116 18.95 -9.90 18.19
C LEU A 116 19.80 -10.83 17.34
N SER A 117 19.47 -12.12 17.35
CA SER A 117 20.07 -13.08 16.42
C SER A 117 19.52 -12.87 15.01
N ASP A 118 20.29 -13.27 13.99
CA ASP A 118 19.83 -13.16 12.59
C ASP A 118 18.58 -14.01 12.33
N ILE A 119 18.44 -15.17 12.98
CA ILE A 119 17.24 -16.01 12.90
C ILE A 119 16.03 -15.29 13.50
N ASP A 120 16.17 -14.68 14.68
CA ASP A 120 15.10 -13.90 15.30
C ASP A 120 14.78 -12.66 14.47
N ARG A 121 15.79 -12.01 13.89
CA ARG A 121 15.61 -10.87 12.96
C ARG A 121 14.76 -11.28 11.76
N ALA A 122 15.01 -12.44 11.15
CA ALA A 122 14.23 -12.93 10.02
C ALA A 122 12.76 -13.16 10.39
N THR A 123 12.52 -13.83 11.52
CA THR A 123 11.15 -14.07 12.03
C THR A 123 10.43 -12.77 12.39
N ILE A 124 11.11 -11.86 13.09
CA ILE A 124 10.54 -10.57 13.48
C ILE A 124 10.28 -9.70 12.24
N ALA A 125 11.20 -9.64 11.28
CA ALA A 125 11.04 -8.84 10.06
C ALA A 125 9.75 -9.21 9.30
N PHE A 126 9.47 -10.51 9.20
CA PHE A 126 8.24 -11.02 8.60
C PHE A 126 7.00 -10.63 9.39
N PHE A 127 7.05 -10.71 10.72
CA PHE A 127 5.96 -10.26 11.57
C PHE A 127 5.69 -8.75 11.45
N LEU A 128 6.75 -7.93 11.46
CA LEU A 128 6.65 -6.47 11.37
C LEU A 128 6.06 -6.02 10.04
N SER A 129 6.36 -6.71 8.94
CA SER A 129 5.79 -6.37 7.63
C SER A 129 4.27 -6.54 7.58
N LEU A 130 3.73 -7.53 8.31
CA LEU A 130 2.29 -7.77 8.40
C LEU A 130 1.55 -6.77 9.30
N LEU A 131 2.23 -6.12 10.26
CA LEU A 131 1.61 -5.15 11.16
C LEU A 131 0.95 -3.99 10.40
N TRP A 132 1.55 -3.53 9.31
CA TRP A 132 0.94 -2.51 8.46
C TRP A 132 -0.26 -3.08 7.69
N ALA A 133 -0.05 -4.20 6.99
CA ALA A 133 -0.97 -4.77 6.02
C ALA A 133 -2.32 -5.22 6.62
N ARG A 134 -2.34 -5.62 7.89
CA ARG A 134 -3.52 -6.19 8.54
C ARG A 134 -4.48 -5.13 9.13
N THR A 135 -4.21 -3.84 8.98
CA THR A 135 -5.01 -2.79 9.63
C THR A 135 -6.20 -2.34 8.78
N PRO A 136 -7.32 -1.90 9.39
CA PRO A 136 -8.43 -1.28 8.64
C PRO A 136 -7.99 -0.10 7.78
N GLY A 137 -7.10 0.74 8.31
CA GLY A 137 -6.54 1.87 7.58
C GLY A 137 -5.75 1.46 6.32
N ALA A 138 -4.92 0.40 6.39
CA ALA A 138 -4.20 -0.08 5.21
C ALA A 138 -5.15 -0.67 4.16
N ARG A 139 -6.16 -1.42 4.59
CA ARG A 139 -7.22 -1.96 3.72
C ARG A 139 -7.97 -0.84 3.00
N SER A 140 -8.50 0.13 3.73
CA SER A 140 -9.24 1.25 3.15
C SER A 140 -8.39 2.10 2.22
N ALA A 141 -7.12 2.35 2.57
CA ALA A 141 -6.21 3.09 1.69
C ALA A 141 -5.90 2.34 0.40
N THR A 142 -5.79 1.01 0.46
CA THR A 142 -5.51 0.16 -0.71
C THR A 142 -6.73 0.01 -1.60
N GLU A 143 -7.93 -0.17 -1.01
CA GLU A 143 -9.21 -0.14 -1.74
C GLU A 143 -9.38 1.19 -2.51
N GLN A 144 -9.11 2.32 -1.85
CA GLN A 144 -9.18 3.63 -2.48
C GLN A 144 -8.16 3.79 -3.61
N LEU A 145 -6.92 3.33 -3.41
CA LEU A 145 -5.88 3.37 -4.43
C LEU A 145 -6.25 2.51 -5.64
N GLY A 146 -6.78 1.31 -5.41
CA GLY A 146 -7.25 0.40 -6.46
C GLY A 146 -8.40 1.02 -7.27
N LEU A 147 -9.38 1.62 -6.60
CA LEU A 147 -10.45 2.35 -7.28
C LEU A 147 -9.92 3.48 -8.16
N GLN A 148 -9.02 4.31 -7.62
CA GLN A 148 -8.40 5.40 -8.39
C GLN A 148 -7.63 4.90 -9.60
N ALA A 149 -6.80 3.87 -9.44
CA ALA A 149 -6.00 3.29 -10.51
C ALA A 149 -6.89 2.69 -11.61
N ASN A 150 -7.94 1.96 -11.23
CA ASN A 150 -8.86 1.38 -12.18
C ASN A 150 -9.67 2.45 -12.91
N THR A 151 -10.23 3.45 -12.22
CA THR A 151 -10.94 4.57 -12.85
C THR A 151 -10.04 5.31 -13.82
N LEU A 152 -8.77 5.54 -13.47
CA LEU A 152 -7.78 6.14 -14.35
C LEU A 152 -7.54 5.29 -15.62
N LEU A 153 -7.26 4.00 -15.44
CA LEU A 153 -7.01 3.09 -16.57
C LEU A 153 -8.20 3.08 -17.52
N MET A 154 -9.40 2.96 -16.96
CA MET A 154 -10.67 3.00 -17.67
C MET A 154 -10.88 4.31 -18.42
N ALA A 155 -10.74 5.45 -17.73
CA ALA A 155 -10.85 6.77 -18.36
C ALA A 155 -9.80 6.99 -19.47
N SER A 156 -8.63 6.37 -19.36
CA SER A 156 -7.59 6.45 -20.41
C SER A 156 -8.02 5.72 -21.69
N HIS A 157 -8.73 4.59 -21.57
CA HIS A 157 -9.31 3.86 -22.71
C HIS A 157 -10.54 4.58 -23.28
N TRP A 158 -11.42 5.07 -22.41
CA TRP A 158 -12.66 5.76 -22.78
C TRP A 158 -12.45 7.21 -23.22
N GLY A 159 -11.31 7.81 -22.91
CA GLY A 159 -10.97 9.19 -23.28
C GLY A 159 -10.65 9.37 -24.77
N ASP A 160 -10.24 8.31 -25.46
CA ASP A 160 -10.06 8.31 -26.91
C ASP A 160 -11.28 7.66 -27.59
N PRO A 161 -12.12 8.43 -28.33
CA PRO A 161 -13.30 7.90 -29.01
C PRO A 161 -12.97 6.71 -29.93
N ASN A 162 -11.82 6.72 -30.60
CA ASN A 162 -11.43 5.64 -31.52
C ASN A 162 -11.08 4.35 -30.77
N THR A 163 -10.35 4.46 -29.67
CA THR A 163 -10.02 3.32 -28.82
C THR A 163 -11.26 2.73 -28.17
N PHE A 164 -12.15 3.59 -27.65
CA PHE A 164 -13.44 3.14 -27.14
C PHE A 164 -14.25 2.39 -28.21
N MET A 165 -14.44 2.97 -29.40
CA MET A 165 -15.21 2.35 -30.47
C MET A 165 -14.61 1.01 -30.91
N ARG A 166 -13.29 0.90 -30.98
CA ARG A 166 -12.61 -0.36 -31.27
C ARG A 166 -12.90 -1.42 -30.21
N MET A 167 -12.80 -1.07 -28.93
CA MET A 167 -13.10 -1.99 -27.82
C MET A 167 -14.56 -2.41 -27.81
N TYR A 168 -15.48 -1.46 -28.01
CA TYR A 168 -16.91 -1.73 -28.08
C TYR A 168 -17.26 -2.69 -29.22
N ARG A 169 -16.74 -2.45 -30.43
CA ARG A 169 -16.94 -3.33 -31.59
C ARG A 169 -16.33 -4.72 -31.39
N GLN A 170 -15.20 -4.81 -30.69
CA GLN A 170 -14.59 -6.10 -30.34
C GLN A 170 -15.48 -6.88 -29.36
N TRP A 171 -15.97 -6.23 -28.31
CA TRP A 171 -16.88 -6.83 -27.33
C TRP A 171 -18.19 -7.29 -27.98
N GLU A 172 -18.77 -6.50 -28.91
CA GLU A 172 -19.92 -6.94 -29.72
C GLU A 172 -19.61 -8.23 -30.49
N ALA A 173 -18.43 -8.31 -31.12
CA ALA A 173 -18.03 -9.46 -31.94
C ALA A 173 -17.74 -10.73 -31.12
N GLU A 174 -17.31 -10.58 -29.86
CA GLU A 174 -17.00 -11.69 -28.93
C GLU A 174 -18.23 -12.23 -28.17
N GLY A 175 -19.43 -11.79 -28.53
CA GLY A 175 -20.68 -12.28 -27.94
C GLY A 175 -21.21 -11.39 -26.82
N GLY A 176 -21.14 -10.07 -27.00
CA GLY A 176 -21.84 -9.09 -26.16
C GLY A 176 -23.34 -9.37 -26.00
N ASP A 177 -24.06 -8.49 -25.31
CA ASP A 177 -25.48 -8.72 -24.94
C ASP A 177 -26.48 -8.68 -26.12
N GLY A 178 -25.99 -8.57 -27.36
CA GLY A 178 -26.79 -8.47 -28.57
C GLY A 178 -27.27 -7.05 -28.88
N THR A 179 -26.97 -6.06 -28.04
CA THR A 179 -27.27 -4.65 -28.29
C THR A 179 -26.28 -4.08 -29.29
N ARG A 180 -26.78 -3.60 -30.43
CA ARG A 180 -25.95 -2.94 -31.44
C ARG A 180 -26.22 -1.44 -31.47
N LEU A 181 -25.31 -0.68 -30.90
CA LEU A 181 -25.39 0.79 -30.90
C LEU A 181 -24.88 1.36 -32.22
N SER A 182 -25.56 2.42 -32.69
CA SER A 182 -25.02 3.34 -33.69
C SER A 182 -23.79 4.07 -33.14
N ASP A 183 -23.00 4.70 -34.01
CA ASP A 183 -21.80 5.43 -33.58
C ASP A 183 -22.17 6.63 -32.68
N GLU A 184 -23.32 7.27 -32.92
CA GLU A 184 -23.86 8.34 -32.07
C GLU A 184 -24.26 7.83 -30.68
N GLU A 185 -25.00 6.71 -30.61
CA GLU A 185 -25.41 6.11 -29.33
C GLU A 185 -24.21 5.55 -28.54
N ALA A 186 -23.19 5.03 -29.22
CA ALA A 186 -21.96 4.59 -28.60
C ALA A 186 -21.18 5.77 -28.02
N GLU A 187 -21.13 6.91 -28.71
CA GLU A 187 -20.52 8.14 -28.19
C GLU A 187 -21.28 8.70 -26.98
N GLU A 188 -22.62 8.71 -27.01
CA GLU A 188 -23.44 9.08 -25.85
C GLU A 188 -23.18 8.16 -24.66
N LEU A 189 -23.04 6.85 -24.90
CA LEU A 189 -22.67 5.87 -23.87
C LEU A 189 -21.28 6.19 -23.30
N ARG A 190 -20.29 6.49 -24.14
CA ARG A 190 -18.93 6.86 -23.71
C ARG A 190 -18.95 8.07 -22.79
N GLU A 191 -19.60 9.16 -23.19
CA GLU A 191 -19.71 10.39 -22.39
C GLU A 191 -20.48 10.17 -21.10
N LYS A 192 -21.55 9.37 -21.13
CA LYS A 192 -22.31 9.01 -19.94
C LYS A 192 -21.45 8.21 -18.96
N THR A 193 -20.78 7.15 -19.42
CA THR A 193 -19.91 6.32 -18.60
C THR A 193 -18.76 7.12 -17.99
N LEU A 194 -18.14 8.04 -18.74
CA LEU A 194 -17.12 8.94 -18.19
C LEU A 194 -17.68 9.84 -17.07
N ARG A 195 -18.91 10.35 -17.22
CA ARG A 195 -19.59 11.12 -16.15
C ARG A 195 -19.88 10.25 -14.93
N GLU A 196 -20.34 9.01 -15.14
CA GLU A 196 -20.61 8.05 -14.06
C GLU A 196 -19.33 7.63 -13.30
N PHE A 197 -18.18 7.63 -13.97
CA PHE A 197 -16.88 7.47 -13.31
C PHE A 197 -16.45 8.72 -12.53
N GLN A 198 -16.74 9.92 -13.05
CA GLN A 198 -16.42 11.19 -12.38
C GLN A 198 -17.26 11.41 -11.12
N ASP A 199 -18.55 11.10 -11.18
CA ASP A 199 -19.46 11.26 -10.05
C ASP A 199 -19.38 10.09 -9.03
N GLY A 200 -18.69 9.00 -9.39
CA GLY A 200 -18.48 7.83 -8.56
C GLY A 200 -19.68 6.89 -8.48
N THR A 201 -20.64 7.00 -9.40
CA THR A 201 -21.78 6.10 -9.51
C THR A 201 -21.44 4.79 -10.23
N MET A 202 -20.35 4.76 -10.99
CA MET A 202 -19.73 3.57 -11.57
C MET A 202 -18.31 3.37 -11.03
N GLY A 203 -17.95 2.13 -10.69
CA GLY A 203 -16.64 1.81 -10.14
C GLY A 203 -16.40 0.31 -10.03
N PHE A 204 -15.20 -0.04 -9.56
CA PHE A 204 -14.83 -1.41 -9.27
C PHE A 204 -15.12 -1.71 -7.82
N GLU A 205 -15.86 -2.80 -7.57
CA GLU A 205 -16.06 -3.33 -6.23
C GLU A 205 -15.07 -4.48 -6.00
N ASP A 206 -14.59 -4.62 -4.77
CA ASP A 206 -13.92 -5.83 -4.26
C ASP A 206 -14.84 -6.44 -3.19
N PRO A 207 -15.92 -7.15 -3.58
CA PRO A 207 -16.88 -7.68 -2.63
C PRO A 207 -16.17 -8.60 -1.62
N GLY A 208 -16.21 -8.22 -0.34
CA GLY A 208 -15.51 -8.94 0.73
C GLY A 208 -14.05 -8.54 0.95
N GLY A 209 -13.40 -7.87 0.00
CA GLY A 209 -12.03 -7.32 0.11
C GLY A 209 -10.89 -8.32 -0.05
N GLY A 210 -11.15 -9.44 -0.74
CA GLY A 210 -10.19 -10.54 -0.87
C GLY A 210 -8.98 -10.14 -1.72
N ASN A 211 -9.23 -9.46 -2.84
CA ASN A 211 -8.16 -9.00 -3.76
C ASN A 211 -7.28 -7.96 -3.08
N THR A 212 -7.89 -7.03 -2.36
CA THR A 212 -7.18 -6.03 -1.56
C THR A 212 -6.29 -6.69 -0.52
N MET A 213 -6.80 -7.71 0.19
CA MET A 213 -6.01 -8.42 1.19
C MET A 213 -4.84 -9.18 0.56
N ALA A 214 -5.04 -9.82 -0.59
CA ALA A 214 -3.98 -10.51 -1.32
C ALA A 214 -2.85 -9.54 -1.70
N LEU A 215 -3.19 -8.37 -2.26
CA LEU A 215 -2.21 -7.33 -2.60
C LEU A 215 -1.44 -6.83 -1.36
N LEU A 216 -2.15 -6.62 -0.25
CA LEU A 216 -1.53 -6.19 1.01
C LEU A 216 -0.54 -7.23 1.56
N LEU A 217 -0.89 -8.52 1.48
CA LEU A 217 -0.01 -9.61 1.89
C LEU A 217 1.21 -9.72 0.98
N GLU A 218 1.04 -9.57 -0.34
CA GLU A 218 2.15 -9.55 -1.29
C GLU A 218 3.14 -8.42 -0.99
N VAL A 219 2.64 -7.19 -0.78
CA VAL A 219 3.47 -6.04 -0.41
C VAL A 219 4.18 -6.29 0.93
N ALA A 220 3.51 -6.90 1.91
CA ALA A 220 4.13 -7.25 3.18
C ALA A 220 5.27 -8.26 3.02
N LEU A 221 5.15 -9.25 2.12
CA LEU A 221 6.24 -10.19 1.83
C LEU A 221 7.46 -9.47 1.26
N GLN A 222 7.26 -8.55 0.32
CA GLN A 222 8.36 -7.74 -0.24
C GLN A 222 9.03 -6.86 0.83
N GLN A 223 8.22 -6.26 1.71
CA GLN A 223 8.70 -5.44 2.84
C GLN A 223 9.54 -6.26 3.83
N ALA A 224 9.21 -7.52 4.08
CA ALA A 224 9.95 -8.37 5.02
C ALA A 224 11.44 -8.48 4.63
N GLY A 225 11.73 -8.63 3.33
CA GLY A 225 13.10 -8.68 2.82
C GLY A 225 13.87 -7.37 3.05
N ILE A 226 13.22 -6.23 2.83
CA ILE A 226 13.81 -4.90 3.08
C ILE A 226 14.06 -4.69 4.58
N ILE A 227 13.08 -5.04 5.43
CA ILE A 227 13.19 -4.91 6.89
C ILE A 227 14.32 -5.79 7.43
N PHE A 228 14.48 -7.01 6.90
CA PHE A 228 15.56 -7.91 7.27
C PHE A 228 16.93 -7.46 6.77
N GLY A 229 17.06 -7.08 5.49
CA GLY A 229 18.36 -6.93 4.83
C GLY A 229 18.88 -5.50 4.68
N SER A 230 18.02 -4.48 4.87
CA SER A 230 18.38 -3.10 4.52
C SER A 230 18.04 -2.06 5.60
N MET A 231 17.56 -2.51 6.75
CA MET A 231 17.21 -1.65 7.87
C MET A 231 18.14 -1.84 9.07
N GLY A 232 18.57 -0.73 9.65
CA GLY A 232 19.14 -0.62 10.98
C GLY A 232 18.02 -0.62 12.02
N TRP A 233 18.21 -1.38 13.09
CA TRP A 233 17.22 -1.61 14.13
C TRP A 233 17.77 -1.09 15.46
N ALA A 234 17.03 -0.24 16.15
CA ALA A 234 17.37 0.21 17.49
C ALA A 234 16.24 -0.14 18.47
N LEU A 235 16.52 -0.97 19.47
CA LEU A 235 15.60 -1.24 20.57
C LEU A 235 15.74 -0.15 21.63
N MET A 236 14.80 0.79 21.63
CA MET A 236 14.72 1.88 22.60
C MET A 236 14.07 1.39 23.88
N ARG A 237 14.72 1.59 25.02
CA ARG A 237 14.22 1.23 26.36
C ARG A 237 14.02 2.44 27.26
N SER A 238 13.07 2.34 28.17
CA SER A 238 12.80 3.37 29.17
C SER A 238 12.05 2.80 30.37
N ASP A 239 12.63 2.98 31.55
CA ASP A 239 11.98 2.70 32.84
C ASP A 239 11.29 3.94 33.43
N GLU A 240 11.57 5.14 32.91
CA GLU A 240 11.04 6.40 33.45
C GLU A 240 9.69 6.82 32.85
N THR A 241 9.47 6.50 31.58
CA THR A 241 8.28 6.91 30.83
C THR A 241 7.82 5.78 29.92
N GLU A 242 6.52 5.50 29.98
CA GLU A 242 5.92 4.41 29.23
C GLU A 242 5.76 4.78 27.74
N PHE A 243 6.09 3.83 26.86
CA PHE A 243 5.64 3.84 25.48
C PHE A 243 4.15 3.52 25.39
N ILE A 244 3.49 4.03 24.35
CA ILE A 244 2.11 3.67 23.99
C ILE A 244 2.07 3.05 22.59
N SER A 245 1.02 2.29 22.31
CA SER A 245 0.71 1.77 20.98
C SER A 245 -0.54 2.43 20.39
N SER A 246 -0.89 2.06 19.16
CA SER A 246 -2.09 2.51 18.46
C SER A 246 -2.79 1.37 17.76
N ASP A 247 -3.98 1.62 17.24
CA ASP A 247 -4.70 0.70 16.35
C ASP A 247 -4.04 0.49 14.97
N ARG A 248 -2.85 1.08 14.74
CA ARG A 248 -1.97 0.74 13.62
C ARG A 248 -0.72 -0.04 14.00
N GLY A 249 -0.36 -0.11 15.29
CA GLY A 249 0.77 -0.91 15.79
C GLY A 249 2.16 -0.37 15.41
N LEU A 250 2.23 0.56 14.46
CA LEU A 250 3.43 1.25 14.05
C LEU A 250 3.11 2.68 13.61
N ALA A 251 4.15 3.49 13.52
CA ALA A 251 4.09 4.82 12.95
C ALA A 251 5.33 5.09 12.09
N ILE A 252 5.13 5.71 10.93
CA ILE A 252 6.20 6.06 10.00
C ILE A 252 6.32 7.59 9.93
N PHE A 253 7.54 8.08 10.08
CA PHE A 253 7.87 9.49 9.95
C PHE A 253 9.03 9.66 8.98
N ASP A 254 8.82 10.45 7.93
CA ASP A 254 9.86 10.83 7.00
C ASP A 254 9.95 12.36 6.94
N PRO A 255 11.00 12.97 7.51
CA PRO A 255 11.19 14.41 7.48
C PRO A 255 11.68 14.92 6.12
N THR A 256 12.22 14.06 5.27
CA THR A 256 12.82 14.44 3.98
C THR A 256 12.33 13.53 2.85
N PRO A 257 11.01 13.48 2.59
CA PRO A 257 10.48 12.72 1.48
C PRO A 257 11.10 13.18 0.17
N LYS A 258 11.38 12.24 -0.74
CA LYS A 258 12.01 12.53 -2.04
C LYS A 258 11.24 13.56 -2.86
N TYR A 259 9.90 13.51 -2.82
CA TYR A 259 9.03 14.44 -3.53
C TYR A 259 7.95 15.03 -2.60
N PRO A 260 7.41 16.23 -2.91
CA PRO A 260 6.36 16.87 -2.12
C PRO A 260 5.09 16.03 -1.95
N TRP A 261 4.77 15.19 -2.94
CA TRP A 261 3.59 14.30 -2.95
C TRP A 261 3.86 12.89 -2.41
N SER A 262 5.09 12.59 -1.98
CA SER A 262 5.42 11.27 -1.44
C SER A 262 4.72 11.03 -0.11
N SER A 263 4.16 9.83 0.06
CA SER A 263 3.69 9.34 1.35
C SER A 263 4.86 8.99 2.28
N HIS A 264 4.55 8.81 3.57
CA HIS A 264 5.49 8.24 4.52
C HIS A 264 5.55 6.72 4.31
N ALA A 265 6.71 6.18 3.94
CA ALA A 265 6.96 4.74 3.84
C ALA A 265 8.26 4.36 4.55
N MET A 266 8.42 3.10 4.96
CA MET A 266 9.55 2.68 5.81
C MET A 266 10.92 2.99 5.17
N ALA A 267 11.00 2.93 3.84
CA ALA A 267 12.20 3.23 3.05
C ALA A 267 12.00 4.39 2.06
N SER A 268 11.10 5.34 2.35
CA SER A 268 10.83 6.46 1.42
C SER A 268 12.00 7.45 1.27
N SER A 269 12.87 7.55 2.28
CA SER A 269 14.10 8.32 2.25
C SER A 269 15.11 7.76 3.26
N PRO A 270 16.41 8.10 3.17
CA PRO A 270 17.41 7.74 4.17
C PRO A 270 17.10 8.23 5.60
N ASN A 271 16.21 9.23 5.75
CA ASN A 271 15.83 9.78 7.05
C ASN A 271 14.46 9.25 7.54
N ALA A 272 13.84 8.33 6.80
CA ALA A 272 12.60 7.70 7.24
C ALA A 272 12.83 6.91 8.54
N GLN A 273 11.87 6.99 9.44
CA GLN A 273 11.89 6.36 10.74
C GLN A 273 10.58 5.63 10.97
N THR A 274 10.65 4.34 11.28
CA THR A 274 9.47 3.54 11.65
C THR A 274 9.57 3.15 13.11
N THR A 275 8.63 3.60 13.93
CA THR A 275 8.56 3.25 15.35
C THR A 275 7.47 2.22 15.59
N ILE A 276 7.83 1.14 16.28
CA ILE A 276 6.96 -0.02 16.54
C ILE A 276 7.00 -0.28 18.05
N PRO A 277 5.97 0.13 18.80
CA PRO A 277 5.91 -0.11 20.24
C PRO A 277 5.82 -1.61 20.52
N ILE A 278 6.76 -2.14 21.30
CA ILE A 278 6.90 -3.57 21.59
C ILE A 278 6.29 -3.90 22.96
N SER A 279 6.49 -3.02 23.94
CA SER A 279 5.91 -3.09 25.29
C SER A 279 5.76 -1.68 25.88
N ALA A 280 5.24 -1.58 27.11
CA ALA A 280 5.22 -0.31 27.84
C ALA A 280 6.63 0.25 28.12
N SER A 281 7.67 -0.58 28.17
CA SER A 281 9.06 -0.16 28.45
C SER A 281 9.97 -0.17 27.22
N SER A 282 9.49 -0.62 26.06
CA SER A 282 10.32 -0.73 24.86
C SER A 282 9.62 -0.44 23.54
N CYS A 283 10.38 0.13 22.61
CA CYS A 283 9.95 0.42 21.25
C CYS A 283 11.08 0.18 20.27
N LEU A 284 10.78 -0.50 19.17
CA LEU A 284 11.71 -0.72 18.08
C LEU A 284 11.68 0.47 17.12
N LEU A 285 12.84 1.00 16.76
CA LEU A 285 13.04 2.00 15.72
C LEU A 285 13.74 1.33 14.53
N LEU A 286 13.12 1.41 13.35
CA LEU A 286 13.73 1.00 12.08
C LEU A 286 14.13 2.23 11.27
N VAL A 287 15.33 2.18 10.71
CA VAL A 287 15.89 3.22 9.83
C VAL A 287 16.52 2.59 8.57
N PRO A 288 16.32 3.16 7.38
CA PRO A 288 16.88 2.64 6.13
C PRO A 288 18.35 3.03 6.01
N THR A 289 19.21 2.16 6.53
CA THR A 289 20.68 2.30 6.51
C THR A 289 21.31 1.71 5.25
N GLY A 290 20.55 0.90 4.49
CA GLY A 290 21.06 0.14 3.35
C GLY A 290 21.76 -1.16 3.73
N GLU A 291 22.20 -1.27 4.98
CA GLU A 291 22.84 -2.45 5.56
C GLU A 291 22.20 -2.78 6.92
N PRO A 292 22.07 -4.06 7.29
CA PRO A 292 21.47 -4.45 8.55
C PRO A 292 22.37 -4.14 9.74
N SER A 293 21.80 -3.60 10.81
CA SER A 293 22.48 -3.36 12.08
C SER A 293 21.50 -3.48 13.24
N PHE A 294 21.99 -3.77 14.44
CA PHE A 294 21.16 -3.81 15.64
C PHE A 294 21.87 -3.17 16.82
N GLU A 295 21.16 -2.31 17.54
CA GLU A 295 21.58 -1.76 18.82
C GLU A 295 20.40 -1.73 19.80
N ALA A 296 20.70 -1.75 21.09
CA ALA A 296 19.70 -1.62 22.15
C ALA A 296 20.22 -0.67 23.23
N GLY A 297 19.35 0.19 23.75
CA GLY A 297 19.78 1.17 24.76
C GLY A 297 18.65 2.00 25.36
N GLU A 298 18.95 2.59 26.51
CA GLU A 298 18.07 3.53 27.20
C GLU A 298 17.89 4.82 26.40
N VAL A 299 16.67 5.34 26.37
CA VAL A 299 16.34 6.61 25.71
C VAL A 299 15.72 7.60 26.67
N SER A 300 15.93 8.89 26.39
CA SER A 300 15.33 9.95 27.20
C SER A 300 13.81 9.98 27.10
N ARG A 301 13.16 10.53 28.13
CA ARG A 301 11.72 10.88 28.11
C ARG A 301 11.29 11.69 26.88
N HIS A 302 12.19 12.51 26.33
CA HIS A 302 11.90 13.26 25.11
C HIS A 302 11.70 12.31 23.90
N ASN A 303 12.59 11.33 23.74
CA ASN A 303 12.52 10.36 22.65
C ASN A 303 11.28 9.46 22.77
N VAL A 304 10.95 9.02 24.00
CA VAL A 304 9.71 8.28 24.27
C VAL A 304 8.48 9.09 23.86
N MET A 305 8.42 10.38 24.25
CA MET A 305 7.31 11.25 23.87
C MET A 305 7.23 11.46 22.35
N GLN A 306 8.36 11.56 21.63
CA GLN A 306 8.36 11.65 20.17
C GLN A 306 7.78 10.39 19.52
N ALA A 307 8.19 9.20 19.97
CA ALA A 307 7.61 7.93 19.49
C ALA A 307 6.10 7.85 19.78
N ASN A 308 5.69 8.25 20.99
CA ASN A 308 4.29 8.26 21.41
C ASN A 308 3.43 9.25 20.60
N LEU A 309 3.95 10.45 20.28
CA LEU A 309 3.26 11.43 19.43
C LEU A 309 3.08 10.91 18.00
N ARG A 310 4.05 10.16 17.48
CA ARG A 310 3.91 9.45 16.18
C ARG A 310 2.84 8.38 16.26
N ALA A 311 2.83 7.54 17.30
CA ALA A 311 1.78 6.54 17.51
C ALA A 311 0.39 7.18 17.59
N TYR A 312 0.26 8.32 18.28
CA TYR A 312 -0.98 9.09 18.37
C TYR A 312 -1.42 9.68 17.02
N GLY A 313 -0.50 10.27 16.26
CA GLY A 313 -0.82 10.83 14.94
C GLY A 313 -1.14 9.77 13.88
N TRP A 314 -0.58 8.57 14.05
CA TRP A 314 -0.90 7.39 13.25
C TRP A 314 -2.06 6.57 13.79
N ALA A 315 -2.70 6.93 14.90
CA ALA A 315 -3.92 6.24 15.29
C ALA A 315 -5.05 6.53 14.28
N GLU A 316 -5.78 5.50 13.86
CA GLU A 316 -7.03 5.66 13.12
C GLU A 316 -8.14 6.13 14.06
N ARG A 317 -8.21 5.53 15.24
CA ARG A 317 -9.19 5.89 16.28
C ARG A 317 -8.63 5.78 17.68
N PHE A 318 -7.86 4.75 18.01
CA PHE A 318 -7.45 4.46 19.38
C PHE A 318 -5.93 4.44 19.56
N ILE A 319 -5.49 4.96 20.71
CA ILE A 319 -4.19 4.64 21.30
C ILE A 319 -4.36 3.74 22.52
N TYR A 320 -3.32 2.96 22.84
CA TYR A 320 -3.30 1.96 23.90
C TYR A 320 -2.09 2.15 24.82
N GLY A 321 -2.28 2.02 26.13
CA GLY A 321 -1.19 2.08 27.11
C GLY A 321 -1.53 1.36 28.41
N SER A 322 -0.51 1.13 29.24
CA SER A 322 -0.60 0.47 30.55
C SER A 322 -1.32 1.31 31.61
N SER A 323 -1.32 2.64 31.46
CA SER A 323 -1.96 3.56 32.40
C SER A 323 -2.86 4.59 31.71
N GLN A 324 -3.89 5.06 32.41
CA GLN A 324 -4.70 6.19 31.97
C GLN A 324 -3.85 7.45 31.81
N GLU A 325 -2.88 7.63 32.71
CA GLU A 325 -1.99 8.78 32.72
C GLU A 325 -1.17 8.85 31.44
N ALA A 326 -0.56 7.74 30.99
CA ALA A 326 0.23 7.69 29.76
C ALA A 326 -0.58 8.14 28.54
N VAL A 327 -1.75 7.53 28.29
CA VAL A 327 -2.57 7.86 27.10
C VAL A 327 -3.10 9.30 27.14
N VAL A 328 -3.47 9.80 28.33
CA VAL A 328 -3.93 11.20 28.50
C VAL A 328 -2.77 12.19 28.35
N ALA A 329 -1.58 11.88 28.86
CA ALA A 329 -0.40 12.71 28.72
C ALA A 329 -0.01 12.91 27.26
N VAL A 330 -0.04 11.84 26.46
CA VAL A 330 0.23 11.91 25.01
C VAL A 330 -0.81 12.77 24.30
N ARG A 331 -2.12 12.57 24.55
CA ARG A 331 -3.17 13.44 23.99
C ARG A 331 -2.95 14.91 24.36
N ARG A 332 -2.59 15.19 25.63
CA ARG A 332 -2.32 16.55 26.10
C ARG A 332 -1.13 17.17 25.36
N ALA A 333 -0.05 16.41 25.19
CA ALA A 333 1.12 16.85 24.43
C ALA A 333 0.76 17.12 22.96
N ALA A 334 0.03 16.21 22.31
CA ALA A 334 -0.45 16.35 20.93
C ALA A 334 -1.31 17.61 20.73
N ARG A 335 -2.17 17.94 21.70
CA ARG A 335 -2.97 19.18 21.65
C ARG A 335 -2.17 20.45 21.87
N ARG A 336 -1.11 20.38 22.69
CA ARG A 336 -0.25 21.52 22.98
C ARG A 336 0.69 21.85 21.81
N LYS A 337 1.14 20.83 21.09
CA LYS A 337 2.05 20.95 19.94
C LYS A 337 1.56 20.11 18.76
N PRO A 338 0.47 20.51 18.09
CA PRO A 338 -0.10 19.74 16.99
C PRO A 338 0.88 19.54 15.83
N GLN A 339 1.85 20.44 15.64
CA GLN A 339 2.89 20.33 14.62
C GLN A 339 3.90 19.19 14.87
N ASP A 340 4.02 18.71 16.11
CA ASP A 340 4.90 17.59 16.47
C ASP A 340 4.22 16.22 16.20
N VAL A 341 2.93 16.23 15.80
CA VAL A 341 2.13 15.02 15.59
C VAL A 341 2.21 14.62 14.12
N ALA A 342 3.13 13.70 13.80
CA ALA A 342 3.24 13.12 12.47
C ALA A 342 2.00 12.28 12.13
N ARG A 343 1.35 12.58 11.00
CA ARG A 343 0.17 11.85 10.52
C ARG A 343 0.48 11.15 9.19
N PRO A 344 -0.19 10.04 8.87
CA PRO A 344 -0.10 9.44 7.55
C PRO A 344 -0.41 10.48 6.47
N LYS A 345 0.48 10.59 5.47
CA LYS A 345 0.22 11.35 4.25
C LYS A 345 -0.43 10.42 3.24
N PRO A 346 -1.54 10.82 2.59
CA PRO A 346 -2.14 10.01 1.56
C PRO A 346 -1.13 9.79 0.43
N HIS A 347 -1.05 8.56 -0.06
CA HIS A 347 -0.29 8.26 -1.27
C HIS A 347 -1.00 8.91 -2.46
N ARG A 348 -0.23 9.58 -3.30
CA ARG A 348 -0.73 10.20 -4.53
C ARG A 348 -0.07 9.54 -5.73
N PRO A 349 -0.83 8.77 -6.52
CA PRO A 349 -0.33 8.20 -7.76
C PRO A 349 0.29 9.27 -8.67
N VAL A 350 1.36 8.89 -9.36
CA VAL A 350 2.02 9.71 -10.36
C VAL A 350 1.96 8.98 -11.68
N ILE A 351 1.45 9.66 -12.70
CA ILE A 351 1.38 9.13 -14.06
C ILE A 351 2.53 9.71 -14.85
N LEU A 352 3.33 8.84 -15.43
CA LEU A 352 4.45 9.23 -16.29
C LEU A 352 3.95 9.38 -17.73
N VAL A 353 4.36 10.46 -18.36
CA VAL A 353 4.04 10.78 -19.75
C VAL A 353 5.36 10.94 -20.50
N GLU A 354 5.47 10.32 -21.68
CA GLU A 354 6.66 10.46 -22.53
C GLU A 354 6.93 11.94 -22.82
N SER A 355 8.16 12.41 -22.56
CA SER A 355 8.50 13.83 -22.74
C SER A 355 8.53 14.22 -24.21
N ASP A 356 7.94 15.37 -24.56
CA ASP A 356 8.21 16.07 -25.83
C ASP A 356 9.10 17.29 -25.56
N PRO A 357 10.34 17.35 -26.10
CA PRO A 357 11.27 18.46 -25.87
C PRO A 357 10.71 19.86 -26.19
N GLU A 358 9.74 19.94 -27.10
CA GLU A 358 9.15 21.20 -27.56
C GLU A 358 7.85 21.55 -26.80
N ASP A 359 7.29 20.63 -26.00
CA ASP A 359 6.12 20.87 -25.16
C ASP A 359 6.53 20.95 -23.69
N THR A 360 6.74 22.17 -23.20
CA THR A 360 7.17 22.42 -21.81
C THR A 360 6.02 22.72 -20.86
N ARG A 361 4.75 22.57 -21.27
CA ARG A 361 3.57 23.00 -20.48
C ARG A 361 3.56 22.40 -19.06
N LEU A 362 3.75 21.09 -18.95
CA LEU A 362 3.79 20.38 -17.67
C LEU A 362 5.01 20.77 -16.83
N ALA A 363 6.19 20.81 -17.45
CA ALA A 363 7.43 21.22 -16.77
C ALA A 363 7.35 22.66 -16.22
N ASP A 364 6.76 23.59 -16.96
CA ASP A 364 6.56 24.98 -16.53
C ASP A 364 5.54 25.09 -15.40
N ALA A 365 4.47 24.30 -15.44
CA ALA A 365 3.51 24.20 -14.33
C ALA A 365 4.19 23.69 -13.05
N HIS A 366 5.02 22.65 -13.15
CA HIS A 366 5.77 22.11 -12.00
C HIS A 366 6.80 23.09 -11.44
N ARG A 367 7.56 23.80 -12.30
CA ARG A 367 8.49 24.85 -11.85
C ARG A 367 7.78 25.92 -11.04
N LYS A 368 6.58 26.34 -11.46
CA LYS A 368 5.76 27.33 -10.72
C LYS A 368 5.34 26.84 -9.34
N ARG A 369 5.14 25.52 -9.17
CA ARG A 369 4.86 24.88 -7.88
C ARG A 369 6.11 24.64 -7.02
N GLY A 370 7.31 24.89 -7.55
CA GLY A 370 8.57 24.52 -6.90
C GLY A 370 8.84 23.01 -6.93
N TRP A 371 8.22 22.28 -7.87
CA TRP A 371 8.39 20.85 -8.05
C TRP A 371 9.47 20.55 -9.10
N PRO A 372 10.05 19.33 -9.09
CA PRO A 372 10.92 18.89 -10.18
C PRO A 372 10.20 19.04 -11.53
N PRO A 373 10.84 19.63 -12.56
CA PRO A 373 10.16 19.79 -13.86
C PRO A 373 9.87 18.47 -14.56
N TYR A 374 10.68 17.44 -14.29
CA TYR A 374 10.61 16.11 -14.89
C TYR A 374 10.96 15.04 -13.85
N LEU A 375 10.58 13.80 -14.13
CA LEU A 375 11.01 12.62 -13.37
C LEU A 375 11.93 11.74 -14.21
N GLN A 376 12.79 10.98 -13.53
CA GLN A 376 13.58 9.92 -14.14
C GLN A 376 13.00 8.56 -13.73
N ALA A 377 12.71 7.72 -14.71
CA ALA A 377 12.26 6.36 -14.54
C ALA A 377 12.86 5.46 -15.63
N PRO A 378 12.94 4.13 -15.44
CA PRO A 378 13.32 3.22 -16.52
C PRO A 378 12.31 3.32 -17.67
N GLY A 379 12.78 3.50 -18.90
CA GLY A 379 11.96 3.35 -20.11
C GLY A 379 11.80 1.88 -20.51
N GLU A 380 11.18 1.64 -21.67
CA GLU A 380 10.95 0.27 -22.18
C GLU A 380 12.25 -0.53 -22.37
N ASP A 381 13.36 0.14 -22.69
CA ASP A 381 14.68 -0.48 -22.82
C ASP A 381 15.41 -0.67 -21.47
N GLY A 382 14.72 -0.42 -20.35
CA GLY A 382 15.24 -0.51 -18.99
C GLY A 382 16.23 0.60 -18.61
N LYS A 383 16.57 1.51 -19.52
CA LYS A 383 17.49 2.62 -19.22
C LYS A 383 16.75 3.79 -18.59
N PRO A 384 17.41 4.58 -17.73
CA PRO A 384 16.81 5.79 -17.20
C PRO A 384 16.45 6.77 -18.32
N GLN A 385 15.18 7.14 -18.40
CA GLN A 385 14.63 8.11 -19.33
C GLN A 385 13.91 9.22 -18.57
N ARG A 386 13.76 10.37 -19.25
CA ARG A 386 13.09 11.55 -18.71
C ARG A 386 11.61 11.51 -19.07
N PHE A 387 10.75 11.71 -18.08
CA PHE A 387 9.31 11.75 -18.24
C PHE A 387 8.74 13.08 -17.77
N ASP A 388 7.75 13.59 -18.51
CA ASP A 388 6.75 14.46 -17.94
C ASP A 388 5.88 13.66 -16.97
N TYR A 389 5.14 14.34 -16.12
CA TYR A 389 4.28 13.63 -15.17
C TYR A 389 3.05 14.43 -14.78
N MET A 390 2.08 13.72 -14.21
CA MET A 390 0.90 14.29 -13.57
C MET A 390 0.71 13.60 -12.21
N VAL A 391 0.35 14.36 -11.18
CA VAL A 391 0.11 13.88 -9.82
C VAL A 391 -1.39 13.86 -9.56
N LEU A 392 -1.92 12.67 -9.31
CA LEU A 392 -3.34 12.48 -9.07
C LEU A 392 -3.81 13.26 -7.82
N GLY A 393 -4.93 13.97 -7.94
CA GLY A 393 -5.50 14.84 -6.91
C GLY A 393 -4.89 16.24 -6.86
N GLU A 394 -3.79 16.51 -7.56
CA GLU A 394 -3.20 17.84 -7.72
C GLU A 394 -3.38 18.37 -9.14
N ASP A 395 -3.23 17.50 -10.14
CA ASP A 395 -3.44 17.82 -11.56
C ASP A 395 -4.85 17.47 -12.05
N GLY A 396 -5.65 16.78 -11.23
CA GLY A 396 -7.03 16.40 -11.55
C GLY A 396 -7.48 15.15 -10.80
N ASP A 397 -8.77 14.83 -10.92
CA ASP A 397 -9.32 13.53 -10.54
C ASP A 397 -8.85 12.42 -11.52
N PRO A 398 -9.09 11.12 -11.21
CA PRO A 398 -8.63 10.02 -12.06
C PRO A 398 -9.11 10.10 -13.51
N VAL A 399 -10.32 10.62 -13.75
CA VAL A 399 -10.87 10.72 -15.09
C VAL A 399 -10.18 11.84 -15.87
N THR A 400 -10.04 13.01 -15.26
CA THR A 400 -9.37 14.18 -15.84
C THR A 400 -7.93 13.84 -16.21
N VAL A 401 -7.19 13.23 -15.29
CA VAL A 401 -5.80 12.82 -15.54
C VAL A 401 -5.76 11.77 -16.65
N GLY A 402 -6.62 10.75 -16.61
CA GLY A 402 -6.66 9.70 -17.64
C GLY A 402 -6.86 10.25 -19.05
N VAL A 403 -7.92 11.05 -19.23
CA VAL A 403 -8.22 11.70 -20.52
C VAL A 403 -7.07 12.59 -20.98
N THR A 404 -6.56 13.46 -20.10
CA THR A 404 -5.48 14.40 -20.44
C THR A 404 -4.21 13.67 -20.87
N THR A 405 -3.84 12.57 -20.19
CA THR A 405 -2.65 11.79 -20.54
C THR A 405 -2.79 11.10 -21.90
N THR A 406 -3.97 10.57 -22.22
CA THR A 406 -4.27 10.00 -23.54
C THR A 406 -4.22 11.06 -24.63
N GLU A 407 -4.79 12.24 -24.39
CA GLU A 407 -4.75 13.37 -25.34
C GLU A 407 -3.30 13.82 -25.61
N LEU A 408 -2.48 14.00 -24.57
CA LEU A 408 -1.08 14.36 -24.71
C LEU A 408 -0.28 13.30 -25.48
N ALA A 409 -0.48 12.02 -25.18
CA ALA A 409 0.18 10.93 -25.89
C ALA A 409 -0.20 10.94 -27.38
N ARG A 410 -1.48 11.18 -27.70
CA ARG A 410 -1.98 11.30 -29.08
C ARG A 410 -1.38 12.50 -29.80
N GLU A 411 -1.41 13.69 -29.20
CA GLU A 411 -0.84 14.92 -29.76
C GLU A 411 0.65 14.74 -30.10
N ARG A 412 1.41 14.19 -29.16
CA ARG A 412 2.86 13.97 -29.29
C ARG A 412 3.18 12.89 -30.30
N GLY A 413 2.42 11.79 -30.32
CA GLY A 413 2.55 10.73 -31.32
C GLY A 413 2.25 11.22 -32.74
N MET A 414 1.18 12.01 -32.94
CA MET A 414 0.87 12.62 -34.24
C MET A 414 1.99 13.54 -34.70
N LYS A 415 2.50 14.39 -33.81
CA LYS A 415 3.61 15.29 -34.10
C LYS A 415 4.90 14.53 -34.46
N ALA A 416 5.24 13.47 -33.73
CA ALA A 416 6.39 12.62 -34.04
C ALA A 416 6.25 11.93 -35.41
N ALA A 417 5.03 11.60 -35.83
CA ALA A 417 4.72 11.08 -37.15
C ALA A 417 4.63 12.15 -38.26
N GLY A 418 4.80 13.43 -37.93
CA GLY A 418 4.65 14.56 -38.88
C GLY A 418 3.19 14.79 -39.33
N LEU A 419 2.21 14.29 -38.58
CA LEU A 419 0.79 14.42 -38.86
C LEU A 419 0.20 15.63 -38.14
N SER A 420 -0.71 16.34 -38.80
CA SER A 420 -1.52 17.39 -38.16
C SER A 420 -2.54 16.75 -37.20
N PRO A 421 -2.88 17.37 -36.06
CA PRO A 421 -3.93 16.90 -35.15
C PRO A 421 -5.28 16.65 -35.84
N ASN A 422 -5.55 17.31 -36.97
CA ASN A 422 -6.78 17.20 -37.76
C ASN A 422 -6.68 16.17 -38.91
N ALA A 423 -5.62 15.37 -39.01
CA ALA A 423 -5.41 14.46 -40.14
C ALA A 423 -6.35 13.22 -40.14
N PHE A 424 -7.11 13.00 -39.07
CA PHE A 424 -7.99 11.84 -38.91
C PHE A 424 -9.50 12.15 -38.88
N ASP A 425 -9.92 13.39 -39.13
CA ASP A 425 -11.35 13.76 -39.21
C ASP A 425 -12.01 13.48 -40.58
N GLY A 426 -11.41 12.60 -41.40
CA GLY A 426 -11.89 12.31 -42.74
C GLY A 426 -12.04 10.82 -43.00
N GLU A 427 -13.30 10.36 -43.03
CA GLU A 427 -13.80 9.12 -43.64
C GLU A 427 -12.74 8.03 -43.92
N THR A 428 -12.64 7.02 -43.06
CA THR A 428 -12.03 5.74 -43.42
C THR A 428 -12.86 5.07 -44.52
N HIS A 429 -12.59 5.42 -45.77
CA HIS A 429 -12.96 4.61 -46.93
C HIS A 429 -12.18 3.30 -46.87
N THR A 430 -12.83 2.25 -46.38
CA THR A 430 -12.40 0.88 -46.54
C THR A 430 -12.47 0.49 -48.01
N ARG A 431 -11.34 0.56 -48.72
CA ARG A 431 -11.17 -0.14 -50.01
C ARG A 431 -10.81 -1.60 -49.73
N SER A 432 -11.82 -2.47 -49.79
CA SER A 432 -11.60 -3.92 -49.84
C SER A 432 -11.01 -4.30 -51.21
N VAL A 433 -9.86 -4.98 -51.20
CA VAL A 433 -9.34 -5.66 -52.39
C VAL A 433 -9.70 -7.15 -52.24
N PRO A 434 -10.48 -7.74 -53.16
CA PRO A 434 -10.82 -9.15 -53.07
C PRO A 434 -9.62 -10.03 -53.45
N LEU A 435 -9.33 -11.01 -52.60
CA LEU A 435 -8.42 -12.12 -52.90
C LEU A 435 -9.02 -13.01 -54.00
N ARG A 436 -8.70 -12.71 -55.26
CA ARG A 436 -8.64 -13.70 -56.34
C ARG A 436 -7.41 -13.44 -57.20
N ASP A 437 -6.67 -14.51 -57.43
CA ASP A 437 -5.55 -14.70 -58.38
C ASP A 437 -4.14 -14.78 -57.79
N VAL A 438 -3.83 -15.94 -57.19
CA VAL A 438 -2.58 -16.64 -57.55
C VAL A 438 -2.89 -18.13 -57.74
N LYS A 439 -3.10 -18.53 -59.00
CA LYS A 439 -3.05 -19.92 -59.44
C LYS A 439 -1.59 -20.36 -59.51
N GLY A 440 -1.31 -21.54 -58.93
CA GLY A 440 -0.48 -22.55 -59.59
C GLY A 440 0.89 -22.85 -58.99
N ALA A 441 1.00 -23.97 -58.27
CA ALA A 441 1.99 -25.01 -58.57
C ALA A 441 1.52 -26.36 -58.00
N ARG A 442 1.51 -27.35 -58.89
CA ARG A 442 0.99 -28.71 -58.78
C ARG A 442 1.88 -29.63 -57.92
N SER A 443 1.29 -30.41 -57.01
CA SER A 443 1.14 -31.88 -57.03
C SER A 443 2.44 -32.73 -57.10
N ARG A 444 2.80 -33.41 -56.00
CA ARG A 444 2.69 -34.89 -55.75
C ARG A 444 3.88 -35.73 -56.29
N PRO A 445 4.11 -36.99 -55.84
CA PRO A 445 3.27 -37.90 -55.04
C PRO A 445 3.26 -37.66 -53.54
#